data_AF-A0A5K0ZBR1-F1
#
_entry.id   AF-A0A5K0ZBR1-F1
#
_cell.length_a   1.000
_cell.length_b   1.000
_cell.length_c   1.000
_cell.angle_alpha   90.00
_cell.angle_beta   90.00
_cell.angle_gamma   90.00
#
_symmetry.space_group_name_H-M   'P 1'
#
loop_
_entity.id
_entity.type
_entity.pdbx_description
1 polymer ?
#
loop_
_entity_poly.entity_id
_entity_poly.type
_entity_poly.pdbx_seq_one_letter_code
_entity_poly.pdbx_strand_id
1 'polypeptide(L)' 'VGGWATEYGDMLTFATVRGASHMVPFSQPGRALALFKSFLANRRLPNTTSVPID' A
#
# COMPACT_ATOMS: atom_id res chain seq x y z
N VAL A 1 2.51 -4.49 10.78
CA VAL A 1 1.87 -4.59 9.44
C VAL A 1 0.88 -3.44 9.25
N GLY A 2 0.97 -2.70 8.13
CA GLY A 2 0.19 -1.47 7.88
C GLY A 2 -1.10 -1.64 7.07
N GLY A 3 -1.32 -2.84 6.53
CA GLY A 3 -2.36 -3.17 5.56
C GLY A 3 -1.87 -4.30 4.65
N TRP A 4 -2.50 -4.47 3.50
CA TRP A 4 -2.06 -5.40 2.46
C TRP A 4 -2.06 -4.69 1.10
N ALA A 5 -1.30 -5.23 0.15
CA ALA A 5 -1.25 -4.75 -1.21
C ALA A 5 -1.29 -5.91 -2.19
N THR A 6 -1.92 -5.68 -3.35
CA THR A 6 -1.95 -6.59 -4.49
C THR A 6 -1.50 -5.82 -5.72
N GLU A 7 -0.55 -6.40 -6.44
CA GLU A 7 -0.02 -5.87 -7.69
C GLU A 7 -0.75 -6.51 -8.86
N TYR A 8 -1.18 -5.71 -9.83
CA TYR A 8 -1.79 -6.15 -11.08
C TYR A 8 -0.84 -5.78 -12.23
N GLY A 9 0.09 -6.71 -12.50
CA GLY A 9 1.25 -6.42 -13.36
C GLY A 9 2.10 -5.29 -12.79
N ASP A 10 2.69 -4.49 -13.68
CA ASP A 10 3.61 -3.41 -13.30
C ASP A 10 2.98 -2.00 -13.30
N MET A 11 1.68 -1.89 -13.60
CA MET A 11 1.01 -0.58 -13.81
C MET A 11 0.06 -0.19 -12.68
N LEU A 12 -0.47 -1.16 -11.93
CA LEU A 12 -1.49 -0.91 -10.92
C LEU A 12 -1.19 -1.67 -9.62
N THR A 13 -1.25 -0.96 -8.51
CA THR A 13 -1.19 -1.52 -7.17
C THR A 13 -2.43 -1.13 -6.40
N PHE A 14 -3.19 -2.12 -5.91
CA PHE A 14 -4.26 -1.89 -4.95
C PHE A 14 -3.70 -2.07 -3.54
N ALA A 15 -3.92 -1.10 -2.64
CA ALA A 15 -3.43 -1.16 -1.27
C ALA A 15 -4.52 -0.77 -0.27
N THR A 16 -4.55 -1.48 0.85
CA THR A 16 -5.37 -1.10 2.01
C THR A 16 -4.49 -0.49 3.10
N VAL A 17 -5.05 0.42 3.89
CA VAL A 17 -4.40 0.96 5.08
C VAL A 17 -5.22 0.55 6.30
N ARG A 18 -4.68 -0.38 7.09
CA ARG A 18 -5.36 -0.95 8.26
C ARG A 18 -5.71 0.16 9.25
N GLY A 19 -6.96 0.22 9.70
CA GLY A 19 -7.43 1.20 10.68
C GLY A 19 -7.52 2.64 10.16
N ALA A 20 -7.44 2.84 8.85
CA ALA A 20 -7.78 4.12 8.24
C ALA A 20 -9.29 4.24 8.03
N SER A 21 -9.83 5.43 8.30
CA SER A 21 -11.18 5.83 7.93
C SER A 21 -11.23 6.27 6.45
N HIS A 22 -12.37 6.80 6.00
CA HIS A 22 -12.52 7.33 4.64
C HIS A 22 -11.40 8.32 4.24
N MET A 23 -11.03 9.22 5.15
CA MET A 23 -9.86 10.10 4.98
C MET A 23 -8.61 9.44 5.58
N VAL A 24 -7.85 8.74 4.73
CA VAL A 24 -6.65 8.01 5.14
C VAL A 24 -5.56 8.91 5.73
N PRO A 25 -5.19 10.06 5.12
CA PRO A 25 -4.14 10.93 5.67
C PRO A 25 -4.52 11.55 7.03
N PHE A 26 -5.81 11.73 7.30
CA PHE A 26 -6.29 12.24 8.59
C PHE A 26 -6.17 11.18 9.70
N SER A 27 -6.66 9.96 9.43
CA SER A 27 -6.76 8.89 10.44
C SER A 27 -5.48 8.07 10.62
N GLN A 28 -4.63 7.99 9.59
CA GLN A 28 -3.38 7.21 9.59
C GLN A 28 -2.24 8.00 8.90
N PRO A 29 -1.84 9.18 9.42
CA PRO A 29 -0.95 10.11 8.72
C PRO A 29 0.40 9.50 8.35
N GLY A 30 1.04 8.77 9.26
CA GLY A 30 2.34 8.14 8.99
C GLY A 30 2.29 7.06 7.92
N ARG A 31 1.21 6.26 7.88
CA ARG A 31 1.02 5.22 6.87
C ARG A 31 0.68 5.81 5.51
N ALA A 32 -0.14 6.85 5.47
CA ALA A 32 -0.46 7.58 4.25
C ALA A 32 0.80 8.19 3.62
N LEU A 33 1.66 8.83 4.43
CA LEU A 33 2.91 9.39 3.93
C LEU A 33 3.88 8.32 3.42
N ALA A 34 3.99 7.17 4.11
CA ALA A 34 4.83 6.07 3.66
C ALA A 34 4.35 5.49 2.31
N LEU A 35 3.04 5.29 2.16
CA LEU A 35 2.43 4.85 0.90
C LEU A 35 2.71 5.87 -0.22
N PHE A 36 2.48 7.16 0.04
CA PHE A 36 2.69 8.21 -0.94
C PHE A 36 4.16 8.35 -1.39
N LYS A 37 5.11 8.29 -0.44
CA LYS A 37 6.54 8.27 -0.74
C LYS A 37 6.96 7.06 -1.58
N SER A 38 6.32 5.91 -1.37
CA SER A 38 6.60 4.70 -2.15
C SER A 38 6.10 4.86 -3.59
N PHE A 39 4.88 5.39 -3.75
CA PHE A 39 4.30 5.72 -5.06
C PHE A 39 5.19 6.68 -5.87
N LEU A 40 5.57 7.83 -5.28
CA LEU A 40 6.42 8.81 -5.98
C LEU A 40 7.80 8.26 -6.36
N ALA A 41 8.35 7.35 -5.55
CA ALA A 41 9.64 6.74 -5.80
C ALA A 41 9.56 5.52 -6.75
N ASN A 42 8.37 5.20 -7.28
CA ASN A 42 8.12 3.97 -8.03
C ASN A 42 8.63 2.71 -7.30
N ARG A 43 8.45 2.66 -5.97
CA ARG A 43 8.88 1.54 -5.13
C ARG A 43 7.68 0.71 -4.72
N ARG A 44 7.80 -0.61 -4.91
CA ARG A 44 6.81 -1.59 -4.45
C ARG A 44 6.64 -1.51 -2.93
N LEU A 45 5.39 -1.67 -2.48
CA LEU A 45 5.09 -1.71 -1.04
C LEU A 45 5.65 -3.01 -0.43
N PRO A 46 6.00 -3.03 0.87
CA PRO A 46 6.48 -4.25 1.52
C PRO A 46 5.42 -5.36 1.43
N ASN A 47 5.65 -6.35 0.60
CA ASN A 47 4.75 -7.48 0.43
C ASN A 47 5.22 -8.64 1.32
N THR A 48 4.44 -8.96 2.36
CA THR A 48 4.68 -10.14 3.21
C THR A 48 3.92 -11.37 2.74
N THR A 49 3.13 -11.25 1.68
CA THR A 49 2.34 -12.33 1.09
C THR A 49 2.87 -12.60 -0.31
N SER A 50 3.81 -13.54 -0.42
CA SER A 50 4.05 -14.22 -1.70
C SER A 50 2.80 -15.04 -1.99
N VAL A 51 1.89 -14.49 -2.76
CA VAL A 51 0.89 -15.32 -3.46
C VAL A 51 1.52 -15.59 -4.82
N PRO A 52 2.04 -16.80 -5.07
CA PRO A 52 2.37 -17.22 -6.42
C PRO A 52 1.07 -17.12 -7.21
N ILE A 53 1.03 -16.23 -8.19
CA ILE A 53 -0.04 -16.27 -9.19
C ILE A 53 0.45 -17.27 -10.22
N ASP A 54 0.21 -18.54 -9.91
CA ASP A 54 0.27 -19.67 -10.83
C ASP A 54 -1.18 -19.96 -11.28
#